data_AF-A0AAN7ZPW3-F1
#
_entry.id   AF-A0AAN7ZPW3-F1
#
_cell.length_a   1.000
_cell.length_b   1.000
_cell.length_c   1.000
_cell.angle_alpha   90.00
_cell.angle_beta   90.00
_cell.angle_gamma   90.00
#
_symmetry.space_group_name_H-M   'P 1'
#
loop_
_entity.id
_entity.type
_entity.pdbx_description
1 polymer ?
#
loop_
_entity_poly.entity_id
_entity_poly.type
_entity_poly.pdbx_seq_one_letter_code
_entity_poly.pdbx_strand_id
1 'polypeptide(L)'
;MDGKTLLYGGCGAVQKVKNPIELAYDICIKQTEVLPMGLVPPSLLVGEGGLDHAKAAGLAVVKNKQLISDKALRQFRKYKKLLNSAQLLENSPLDTVGAICVDGSGHVASACSSGGLLLKRPGRVGQAALYACGIWADSFSPRTESSVSVCTTGCGEHLMQTQLAKEIGTDLKNNSCPIQGLYNSMTNKFLKSRHLRNIKQKLGGALVLHVTTEGDGALLWGHSTETMSVGYMKTTDIKPKALISQLPNEIAVGSNINVGGTNFSISS
;
A
#
# COMPACT_ATOMS: atom_id res chain seq x y z
N MET A 1 -2.48 -9.31 0.79
CA MET A 1 -3.01 -10.02 -0.39
C MET A 1 -1.98 -11.05 -0.78
N ASP A 2 -2.41 -12.29 -0.93
CA ASP A 2 -1.57 -13.37 -1.46
C ASP A 2 -1.80 -13.49 -2.96
N GLY A 3 -0.74 -13.38 -3.76
CA GLY A 3 -0.83 -13.44 -5.21
C GLY A 3 -1.11 -14.85 -5.73
N LYS A 4 -0.91 -15.90 -4.94
CA LYS A 4 -1.20 -17.28 -5.37
C LYS A 4 -2.69 -17.61 -5.22
N THR A 5 -3.24 -17.39 -4.03
CA THR A 5 -4.67 -17.65 -3.75
C THR A 5 -5.58 -16.51 -4.20
N LEU A 6 -5.01 -15.34 -4.50
CA LEU A 6 -5.71 -14.08 -4.80
C LEU A 6 -6.56 -13.56 -3.62
N LEU A 7 -6.40 -14.14 -2.43
CA LEU A 7 -7.13 -13.75 -1.24
C LEU A 7 -6.63 -12.41 -0.68
N TYR A 8 -7.58 -11.64 -0.15
CA TYR A 8 -7.34 -10.34 0.45
C TYR A 8 -7.93 -10.30 1.85
N GLY A 9 -7.11 -9.94 2.84
CA GLY A 9 -7.58 -9.55 4.16
C GLY A 9 -7.28 -8.08 4.42
N GLY A 10 -8.25 -7.37 4.99
CA GLY A 10 -8.12 -5.96 5.36
C GLY A 10 -8.79 -5.66 6.69
N CYS A 11 -8.31 -4.60 7.35
CA CYS A 11 -8.99 -4.05 8.51
C CYS A 11 -8.99 -2.52 8.52
N GLY A 12 -10.11 -1.90 8.90
CA GLY A 12 -10.29 -0.43 8.86
C GLY A 12 -10.82 0.14 10.17
N ALA A 13 -10.33 1.32 10.57
CA ALA A 13 -10.78 1.99 11.79
C ALA A 13 -10.75 1.13 13.08
N VAL A 14 -9.90 0.10 13.12
CA VAL A 14 -9.69 -0.76 14.29
C VAL A 14 -8.70 -0.07 15.24
N GLN A 15 -9.07 0.04 16.51
CA GLN A 15 -8.22 0.60 17.57
C GLN A 15 -7.63 -0.52 18.42
N LYS A 16 -6.63 -0.19 19.25
CA LYS A 16 -6.03 -1.09 20.27
C LYS A 16 -5.27 -2.31 19.75
N VAL A 17 -5.45 -2.74 18.50
CA VAL A 17 -4.62 -3.81 17.91
C VAL A 17 -3.21 -3.27 17.67
N LYS A 18 -2.21 -3.89 18.31
CA LYS A 18 -0.81 -3.41 18.27
C LYS A 18 -0.28 -3.39 16.84
N ASN A 19 -0.56 -4.43 16.06
CA ASN A 19 -0.06 -4.62 14.70
C ASN A 19 -1.25 -4.90 13.76
N PRO A 20 -1.89 -3.86 13.17
CA PRO A 20 -3.04 -4.04 12.28
C PRO A 20 -2.78 -4.96 11.09
N ILE A 21 -1.53 -5.09 10.65
CA ILE A 21 -1.17 -5.99 9.55
C ILE A 21 -1.31 -7.47 9.92
N GLU A 22 -1.11 -7.85 11.19
CA GLU A 22 -1.34 -9.21 11.66
C GLU A 22 -2.83 -9.56 11.62
N LEU A 23 -3.70 -8.60 11.97
CA LEU A 23 -5.14 -8.77 11.83
C LEU A 23 -5.55 -8.94 10.36
N ALA A 24 -5.02 -8.10 9.47
CA ALA A 24 -5.28 -8.23 8.04
C ALA A 24 -4.79 -9.58 7.48
N TYR A 25 -3.63 -10.07 7.94
CA TYR A 25 -3.10 -11.38 7.58
C TYR A 25 -3.98 -12.53 8.09
N ASP A 26 -4.41 -12.50 9.36
CA ASP A 26 -5.33 -13.50 9.93
C ASP A 26 -6.66 -13.56 9.16
N ILE A 27 -7.25 -12.39 8.83
CA ILE A 27 -8.45 -12.31 7.97
C ILE A 27 -8.18 -12.90 6.58
N CYS A 28 -6.99 -12.69 6.02
CA CYS A 28 -6.61 -13.20 4.71
C CYS A 28 -6.56 -14.74 4.68
N ILE A 29 -5.88 -15.36 5.64
CA ILE A 29 -5.67 -16.81 5.65
C ILE A 29 -6.94 -17.58 6.04
N LYS A 30 -7.76 -17.02 6.93
CA LYS A 30 -9.02 -17.65 7.38
C LYS A 30 -10.11 -17.71 6.30
N GLN A 31 -9.94 -17.01 5.19
CA GLN A 31 -10.84 -17.17 4.04
C GLN A 31 -10.77 -18.55 3.39
N THR A 32 -9.74 -19.34 3.68
CA THR A 32 -9.63 -20.73 3.25
C THR A 32 -10.41 -21.72 4.13
N GLU A 33 -10.92 -21.27 5.28
CA GLU A 33 -11.65 -22.10 6.23
C GLU A 33 -13.12 -22.27 5.81
N VAL A 34 -13.66 -23.46 6.08
CA VAL A 34 -15.09 -23.75 5.89
C VAL A 34 -15.84 -23.35 7.16
N LEU A 35 -16.76 -22.40 7.04
CA LEU A 35 -17.61 -21.99 8.16
C LEU A 35 -18.90 -22.81 8.23
N PRO A 36 -19.48 -22.99 9.44
CA PRO A 36 -20.78 -23.61 9.60
C PRO A 36 -21.85 -22.96 8.72
N MET A 37 -22.82 -23.76 8.29
CA MET A 37 -23.95 -23.33 7.45
C MET A 37 -23.54 -22.76 6.08
N GLY A 38 -22.30 -23.00 5.62
CA GLY A 38 -21.83 -22.50 4.32
C GLY A 38 -21.61 -20.99 4.29
N LEU A 39 -21.38 -20.37 5.45
CA LEU A 39 -21.03 -18.95 5.52
C LEU A 39 -19.69 -18.68 4.83
N VAL A 40 -19.59 -17.53 4.16
CA VAL A 40 -18.35 -17.08 3.53
C VAL A 40 -17.56 -16.24 4.55
N PRO A 41 -16.27 -16.55 4.79
CA PRO A 41 -15.44 -15.74 5.68
C PRO A 41 -15.33 -14.28 5.20
N PRO A 42 -15.23 -13.30 6.12
CA PRO A 42 -15.08 -11.91 5.74
C PRO A 42 -13.68 -11.63 5.14
N SER A 43 -13.61 -10.73 4.17
CA SER A 43 -12.33 -10.22 3.62
C SER A 43 -11.93 -8.86 4.22
N LEU A 44 -12.85 -8.17 4.88
CA LEU A 44 -12.64 -6.86 5.49
C LEU A 44 -13.45 -6.74 6.79
N LEU A 45 -12.78 -6.39 7.88
CA LEU A 45 -13.43 -6.09 9.17
C LEU A 45 -13.09 -4.68 9.65
N VAL A 46 -14.03 -4.02 10.31
CA VAL A 46 -13.86 -2.63 10.76
C VAL A 46 -14.29 -2.42 12.20
N GLY A 47 -13.78 -1.33 12.81
CA GLY A 47 -14.24 -0.84 14.10
C GLY A 47 -14.15 -1.90 15.21
N GLU A 48 -15.23 -2.04 15.99
CA GLU A 48 -15.28 -2.97 17.11
C GLU A 48 -15.29 -4.44 16.66
N GLY A 49 -16.00 -4.78 15.58
CA GLY A 49 -16.00 -6.15 15.05
C GLY A 49 -14.61 -6.63 14.64
N GLY A 50 -13.79 -5.75 14.06
CA GLY A 50 -12.38 -6.06 13.78
C GLY A 50 -11.52 -6.24 15.03
N LEU A 51 -11.81 -5.48 16.10
CA LEU A 51 -11.13 -5.65 17.38
C LEU A 51 -11.54 -6.95 18.08
N ASP A 52 -12.81 -7.33 18.01
CA ASP A 52 -13.30 -8.58 18.61
C ASP A 52 -12.74 -9.79 17.89
N HIS A 53 -12.65 -9.74 16.56
CA HIS A 53 -11.92 -10.74 15.77
C HIS A 53 -10.46 -10.83 16.19
N ALA A 54 -9.78 -9.69 16.36
CA ALA A 54 -8.38 -9.68 16.81
C ALA A 54 -8.20 -10.32 18.20
N LYS A 55 -9.12 -10.08 19.14
CA LYS A 55 -9.10 -10.74 20.46
C LYS A 55 -9.32 -12.25 20.33
N ALA A 56 -10.30 -12.66 19.53
CA ALA A 56 -10.61 -14.08 19.31
C ALA A 56 -9.45 -14.82 18.64
N ALA A 57 -8.73 -14.14 17.75
CA ALA A 57 -7.51 -14.65 17.10
C ALA A 57 -6.26 -14.62 18.00
N GLY A 58 -6.36 -14.14 19.26
CA GLY A 58 -5.23 -14.08 20.19
C GLY A 58 -4.17 -13.02 19.85
N LEU A 59 -4.52 -12.02 19.03
CA LEU A 59 -3.59 -10.97 18.62
C LEU A 59 -3.32 -9.97 19.77
N ALA A 60 -2.17 -9.32 19.73
CA ALA A 60 -1.77 -8.36 20.76
C ALA A 60 -2.68 -7.12 20.79
N VAL A 61 -3.55 -7.04 21.80
CA VAL A 61 -4.41 -5.87 22.07
C VAL A 61 -3.83 -5.05 23.22
N VAL A 62 -3.62 -3.76 22.97
CA VAL A 62 -2.97 -2.81 23.88
C VAL A 62 -3.88 -1.63 24.22
N LYS A 63 -3.53 -0.91 25.30
CA LYS A 63 -4.21 0.36 25.62
C LYS A 63 -3.83 1.42 24.59
N ASN A 64 -4.77 2.27 24.17
CA ASN A 64 -4.51 3.34 23.21
C ASN A 64 -3.31 4.24 23.60
N LYS A 65 -3.11 4.50 24.90
CA LYS A 65 -1.96 5.29 25.38
C LYS A 65 -0.60 4.69 24.98
N GLN A 66 -0.51 3.38 24.83
CA GLN A 66 0.73 2.70 24.41
C GLN A 66 1.03 2.86 22.91
N LEU A 67 0.01 3.20 22.11
CA LEU A 67 0.16 3.46 20.67
C LEU A 67 0.52 4.93 20.37
N ILE A 68 0.45 5.81 21.36
CA ILE A 68 0.67 7.25 21.20
C ILE A 68 2.09 7.58 21.63
N SER A 69 2.95 7.91 20.67
CA SER A 69 4.28 8.44 20.97
C SER A 69 4.22 9.91 21.37
N ASP A 70 5.22 10.38 22.11
CA ASP A 70 5.33 11.80 22.47
C ASP A 70 5.42 12.71 21.24
N LYS A 71 6.09 12.25 20.17
CA LYS A 71 6.16 12.97 18.89
C LYS A 71 4.78 13.13 18.28
N ALA A 72 4.00 12.05 18.19
CA ALA A 72 2.65 12.08 17.64
C ALA A 72 1.72 12.97 18.49
N LEU A 73 1.83 12.91 19.82
CA LEU A 73 1.03 13.74 20.73
C LEU A 73 1.35 15.24 20.58
N ARG A 74 2.63 15.61 20.49
CA ARG A 74 3.05 16.99 20.21
C ARG A 74 2.51 17.49 18.87
N GLN A 75 2.63 16.67 17.83
CA GLN A 75 2.11 16.99 16.51
C GLN A 75 0.59 17.18 16.53
N PHE A 76 -0.16 16.26 17.13
CA PHE A 76 -1.60 16.40 17.31
C PHE A 76 -1.98 17.71 18.00
N ARG A 77 -1.31 18.06 19.11
CA ARG A 77 -1.56 19.32 19.85
C ARG A 77 -1.28 20.55 18.98
N LYS A 78 -0.18 20.56 18.22
CA LYS A 78 0.16 21.66 17.28
C LYS A 78 -0.94 21.83 16.24
N TYR A 79 -1.28 20.77 15.51
CA TYR A 79 -2.24 20.85 14.40
C TYR A 79 -3.67 21.12 14.88
N LYS A 80 -4.05 20.66 16.07
CA LYS A 80 -5.35 20.99 16.68
C LYS A 80 -5.46 22.50 16.98
N LYS A 81 -4.38 23.14 17.44
CA LYS A 81 -4.35 24.60 17.64
C LYS A 81 -4.48 25.34 16.31
N LEU A 82 -3.75 24.92 15.28
CA LEU A 82 -3.80 25.53 13.94
C LEU A 82 -5.19 25.43 13.31
N LEU A 83 -5.84 24.28 13.47
CA LEU A 83 -7.22 24.06 13.03
C LEU A 83 -8.19 25.03 13.70
N ASN A 84 -8.06 25.21 15.02
CA ASN A 84 -8.91 26.14 15.77
C ASN A 84 -8.67 27.61 15.38
N SER A 85 -7.47 27.96 14.91
CA SER A 85 -7.15 29.30 14.40
C SER A 85 -7.45 29.48 12.90
N ALA A 86 -8.12 28.51 12.26
CA ALA A 86 -8.44 28.51 10.82
C ALA A 86 -7.23 28.76 9.90
N GLN A 87 -6.03 28.36 10.32
CA GLN A 87 -4.83 28.50 9.49
C GLN A 87 -4.78 27.39 8.45
N LEU A 88 -4.63 27.78 7.18
CA LEU A 88 -4.42 26.84 6.08
C LEU A 88 -3.05 26.20 6.21
N LEU A 89 -3.00 24.89 6.02
CA LEU A 89 -1.77 24.12 5.97
C LEU A 89 -1.62 23.58 4.56
N GLU A 90 -0.49 23.87 3.94
CA GLU A 90 -0.20 23.41 2.57
C GLU A 90 0.08 21.91 2.53
N ASN A 91 0.69 21.34 3.58
CA ASN A 91 1.12 19.94 3.59
C ASN A 91 0.74 19.22 4.90
N SER A 92 -0.04 18.15 4.76
CA SER A 92 -0.32 17.18 5.83
C SER A 92 0.65 16.01 5.70
N PRO A 93 1.20 15.48 6.80
CA PRO A 93 2.06 14.31 6.77
C PRO A 93 1.33 13.11 6.15
N LEU A 94 2.04 12.36 5.32
CA LEU A 94 1.55 11.12 4.73
C LEU A 94 2.19 9.95 5.47
N ASP A 95 1.36 9.20 6.20
CA ASP A 95 1.82 8.11 7.04
C ASP A 95 1.28 6.78 6.48
N THR A 96 2.03 6.15 5.59
CA THR A 96 1.76 4.79 5.10
C THR A 96 3.08 4.05 4.95
N VAL A 97 3.10 2.81 5.44
CA VAL A 97 4.19 1.86 5.19
C VAL A 97 3.65 0.67 4.41
N GLY A 98 4.53 0.01 3.69
CA GLY A 98 4.15 -1.14 2.89
C GLY A 98 5.33 -1.97 2.46
N ALA A 99 5.04 -3.21 2.09
CA ALA A 99 6.02 -4.20 1.67
C ALA A 99 5.41 -5.08 0.58
N ILE A 100 6.28 -5.47 -0.34
CA ILE A 100 6.00 -6.47 -1.37
C ILE A 100 7.15 -7.47 -1.35
N CYS A 101 6.85 -8.72 -1.68
CA CYS A 101 7.86 -9.77 -1.76
C CYS A 101 7.57 -10.74 -2.90
N VAL A 102 8.60 -11.50 -3.26
CA VAL A 102 8.53 -12.64 -4.17
C VAL A 102 9.35 -13.78 -3.57
N ASP A 103 8.86 -15.01 -3.68
CA ASP A 103 9.60 -16.23 -3.30
C ASP A 103 10.38 -16.82 -4.49
N GLY A 104 11.16 -17.88 -4.25
CA GLY A 104 11.94 -18.56 -5.30
C GLY A 104 11.09 -19.26 -6.37
N SER A 105 9.80 -19.50 -6.10
CA SER A 105 8.84 -20.02 -7.06
C SER A 105 8.14 -18.91 -7.86
N GLY A 106 8.51 -17.65 -7.62
CA GLY A 106 7.89 -16.51 -8.28
C GLY A 106 6.53 -16.14 -7.73
N HIS A 107 6.06 -16.71 -6.61
CA HIS A 107 4.83 -16.24 -5.97
C HIS A 107 5.08 -14.91 -5.28
N VAL A 108 4.11 -14.01 -5.42
CA VAL A 108 4.21 -12.65 -4.88
C VAL A 108 3.17 -12.39 -3.81
N ALA A 109 3.51 -11.53 -2.86
CA ALA A 109 2.55 -11.00 -1.88
C ALA A 109 2.72 -9.49 -1.71
N SER A 110 1.64 -8.85 -1.24
CA SER A 110 1.61 -7.41 -0.95
C SER A 110 0.90 -7.10 0.36
N ALA A 111 1.43 -6.14 1.11
CA ALA A 111 0.92 -5.69 2.40
C ALA A 111 1.14 -4.19 2.59
N CYS A 112 0.17 -3.49 3.19
CA CYS A 112 0.32 -2.10 3.58
C CYS A 112 -0.40 -1.80 4.90
N SER A 113 0.05 -0.75 5.60
CA SER A 113 -0.55 -0.29 6.85
C SER A 113 -0.42 1.23 6.98
N SER A 114 -1.46 1.88 7.51
CA SER A 114 -1.52 3.34 7.62
C SER A 114 -2.31 3.79 8.85
N GLY A 115 -1.83 4.85 9.50
CA GLY A 115 -2.58 5.60 10.50
C GLY A 115 -3.69 6.48 9.91
N GLY A 116 -3.65 6.74 8.59
CA GLY A 116 -4.51 7.66 7.88
C GLY A 116 -4.12 9.13 8.09
N LEU A 117 -5.01 10.04 7.69
CA LEU A 117 -4.78 11.48 7.80
C LEU A 117 -4.75 11.93 9.27
N LEU A 118 -3.83 12.85 9.55
CA LEU A 118 -3.84 13.62 10.79
C LEU A 118 -5.18 14.36 10.93
N LEU A 119 -5.78 14.32 12.14
CA LEU A 119 -7.09 14.91 12.44
C LEU A 119 -8.27 14.38 11.60
N LYS A 120 -8.14 13.17 11.04
CA LYS A 120 -9.26 12.51 10.35
C LYS A 120 -10.52 12.46 11.21
N ARG A 121 -11.68 12.55 10.56
CA ARG A 121 -12.96 12.23 11.21
C ARG A 121 -12.92 10.78 11.72
N PRO A 122 -13.39 10.51 12.96
CA PRO A 122 -13.53 9.13 13.45
C PRO A 122 -14.34 8.28 12.46
N GLY A 123 -13.91 7.03 12.26
CA GLY A 123 -14.52 6.13 11.27
C GLY A 123 -13.99 6.31 9.84
N ARG A 124 -13.21 7.36 9.51
CA ARG A 124 -12.57 7.46 8.18
C ARG A 124 -11.64 6.26 7.94
N VAL A 125 -11.90 5.56 6.84
CA VAL A 125 -11.06 4.48 6.28
C VAL A 125 -10.37 5.00 5.02
N GLY A 126 -9.07 4.70 4.87
CA GLY A 126 -8.27 5.07 3.71
C GLY A 126 -7.95 3.86 2.83
N GLN A 127 -7.14 4.10 1.80
CA GLN A 127 -6.75 3.10 0.78
C GLN A 127 -6.16 1.82 1.37
N ALA A 128 -5.44 1.93 2.49
CA ALA A 128 -4.68 0.80 3.05
C ALA A 128 -5.56 -0.38 3.47
N ALA A 129 -6.83 -0.12 3.79
CA ALA A 129 -7.80 -1.12 4.21
C ALA A 129 -8.77 -1.52 3.09
N LEU A 130 -8.65 -0.95 1.89
CA LEU A 130 -9.57 -1.22 0.80
C LEU A 130 -8.91 -2.10 -0.27
N TYR A 131 -9.67 -3.12 -0.67
CA TYR A 131 -9.31 -4.00 -1.78
C TYR A 131 -8.97 -3.18 -3.03
N ALA A 132 -7.97 -3.63 -3.79
CA ALA A 132 -7.51 -3.01 -5.04
C ALA A 132 -6.93 -1.58 -4.95
N CYS A 133 -7.01 -0.90 -3.78
CA CYS A 133 -6.58 0.49 -3.64
C CYS A 133 -5.17 0.59 -3.05
N GLY A 134 -4.97 0.00 -1.87
CA GLY A 134 -3.69 0.03 -1.16
C GLY A 134 -2.67 -0.95 -1.73
N ILE A 135 -3.14 -2.16 -2.06
CA ILE A 135 -2.28 -3.27 -2.49
C ILE A 135 -2.92 -4.08 -3.61
N TRP A 136 -2.08 -4.74 -4.38
CA TRP A 136 -2.43 -5.76 -5.36
C TRP A 136 -1.33 -6.83 -5.38
N ALA A 137 -1.69 -8.09 -5.51
CA ALA A 137 -0.72 -9.17 -5.72
C ALA A 137 -1.39 -10.23 -6.61
N ASP A 138 -0.69 -10.62 -7.66
CA ASP A 138 -1.20 -11.57 -8.65
C ASP A 138 0.00 -12.34 -9.21
N SER A 139 0.15 -13.59 -8.78
CA SER A 139 1.24 -14.47 -9.20
C SER A 139 0.97 -15.05 -10.60
N PHE A 140 1.94 -15.73 -11.19
CA PHE A 140 1.75 -16.42 -12.46
C PHE A 140 0.55 -17.36 -12.41
N SER A 141 -0.16 -17.43 -13.52
CA SER A 141 -1.23 -18.38 -13.77
C SER A 141 -1.03 -18.94 -15.17
N PRO A 142 -1.67 -20.07 -15.54
CA PRO A 142 -1.60 -20.59 -16.91
C PRO A 142 -2.06 -19.59 -18.00
N ARG A 143 -2.67 -18.45 -17.62
CA ARG A 143 -3.19 -17.42 -18.53
C ARG A 143 -2.39 -16.12 -18.50
N THR A 144 -1.37 -15.99 -17.66
CA THR A 144 -0.66 -14.72 -17.44
C THR A 144 0.85 -14.94 -17.35
N GLU A 145 1.61 -14.11 -18.04
CA GLU A 145 3.05 -14.30 -18.26
C GLU A 145 3.94 -13.69 -17.16
N SER A 146 3.39 -12.85 -16.29
CA SER A 146 4.15 -12.25 -15.18
C SER A 146 3.48 -12.40 -13.81
N SER A 147 4.28 -12.33 -12.75
CA SER A 147 3.83 -12.07 -11.39
C SER A 147 3.99 -10.60 -11.08
N VAL A 148 2.95 -9.98 -10.53
CA VAL A 148 2.95 -8.55 -10.20
C VAL A 148 2.46 -8.33 -8.79
N SER A 149 3.21 -7.56 -8.02
CA SER A 149 2.82 -7.09 -6.69
C SER A 149 3.01 -5.59 -6.60
N VAL A 150 2.00 -4.90 -6.06
CA VAL A 150 1.92 -3.45 -5.97
C VAL A 150 1.54 -3.07 -4.55
N CYS A 151 2.22 -2.06 -4.00
CA CYS A 151 1.85 -1.41 -2.74
C CYS A 151 1.90 0.10 -2.91
N THR A 152 0.83 0.80 -2.56
CA THR A 152 0.71 2.25 -2.74
C THR A 152 0.91 3.03 -1.44
N THR A 153 1.31 4.28 -1.60
CA THR A 153 1.44 5.27 -0.53
C THR A 153 1.01 6.64 -1.06
N GLY A 154 0.62 7.55 -0.18
CA GLY A 154 0.21 8.91 -0.56
C GLY A 154 -1.16 9.31 -0.02
N CYS A 155 -1.88 10.16 -0.75
CA CYS A 155 -3.20 10.62 -0.35
C CYS A 155 -4.24 9.51 -0.57
N GLY A 156 -4.80 8.99 0.53
CA GLY A 156 -5.73 7.86 0.49
C GLY A 156 -6.92 8.07 -0.45
N GLU A 157 -7.53 9.25 -0.47
CA GLU A 157 -8.65 9.58 -1.34
C GLU A 157 -8.27 9.50 -2.82
N HIS A 158 -7.08 9.99 -3.20
CA HIS A 158 -6.63 9.94 -4.59
C HIS A 158 -6.41 8.49 -5.04
N LEU A 159 -5.79 7.69 -4.18
CA LEU A 159 -5.47 6.28 -4.43
C LEU A 159 -6.73 5.42 -4.52
N MET A 160 -7.73 5.70 -3.67
CA MET A 160 -9.02 5.03 -3.70
C MET A 160 -9.83 5.37 -4.96
N GLN A 161 -9.92 6.65 -5.30
CA GLN A 161 -10.68 7.12 -6.47
C GLN A 161 -10.12 6.59 -7.79
N THR A 162 -8.83 6.23 -7.82
CA THR A 162 -8.15 5.72 -9.01
C THR A 162 -7.93 4.21 -8.98
N GLN A 163 -8.23 3.52 -7.87
CA GLN A 163 -7.91 2.10 -7.67
C GLN A 163 -6.45 1.77 -8.04
N LEU A 164 -5.53 2.65 -7.64
CA LEU A 164 -4.21 2.74 -8.26
C LEU A 164 -3.42 1.42 -8.22
N ALA A 165 -3.47 0.68 -7.10
CA ALA A 165 -2.71 -0.57 -6.99
C ALA A 165 -3.14 -1.60 -8.03
N LYS A 166 -4.46 -1.78 -8.22
CA LYS A 166 -4.99 -2.70 -9.23
C LYS A 166 -4.75 -2.21 -10.65
N GLU A 167 -4.92 -0.92 -10.93
CA GLU A 167 -4.67 -0.39 -12.28
C GLU A 167 -3.21 -0.62 -12.71
N ILE A 168 -2.25 -0.33 -11.83
CA ILE A 168 -0.83 -0.64 -12.07
C ILE A 168 -0.62 -2.15 -12.24
N GLY A 169 -1.19 -2.97 -11.33
CA GLY A 169 -1.06 -4.42 -11.39
C GLY A 169 -1.57 -5.00 -12.72
N THR A 170 -2.70 -4.48 -13.21
CA THR A 170 -3.34 -4.90 -14.46
C THR A 170 -2.51 -4.48 -15.68
N ASP A 171 -2.09 -3.22 -15.74
CA ASP A 171 -1.30 -2.69 -16.87
C ASP A 171 0.08 -3.38 -17.00
N LEU A 172 0.64 -3.85 -15.88
CA LEU A 172 1.96 -4.49 -15.84
C LEU A 172 1.93 -6.01 -16.04
N LYS A 173 0.77 -6.66 -15.93
CA LYS A 173 0.65 -8.13 -15.99
C LYS A 173 1.10 -8.73 -17.32
N ASN A 174 1.01 -7.98 -18.43
CA ASN A 174 1.41 -8.40 -19.77
C ASN A 174 2.35 -7.37 -20.43
N ASN A 175 3.18 -6.70 -19.63
CA ASN A 175 4.01 -5.59 -20.10
C ASN A 175 5.47 -6.02 -20.28
N SER A 176 6.00 -5.87 -21.50
CA SER A 176 7.40 -6.22 -21.80
C SER A 176 8.42 -5.22 -21.24
N CYS A 177 8.01 -4.00 -20.88
CA CYS A 177 8.86 -2.97 -20.30
C CYS A 177 8.23 -2.40 -19.03
N PRO A 178 8.37 -3.09 -17.88
CA PRO A 178 7.59 -2.77 -16.68
C PRO A 178 7.90 -1.38 -16.11
N ILE A 179 9.11 -0.83 -16.34
CA ILE A 179 9.43 0.55 -15.95
C ILE A 179 8.64 1.60 -16.74
N GLN A 180 8.53 1.41 -18.07
CA GLN A 180 7.72 2.29 -18.92
C GLN A 180 6.23 2.08 -18.64
N GLY A 181 5.81 0.83 -18.39
CA GLY A 181 4.46 0.49 -17.96
C GLY A 181 4.07 1.25 -16.69
N LEU A 182 4.92 1.23 -15.66
CA LEU A 182 4.67 1.95 -14.41
C LEU A 182 4.54 3.46 -14.63
N TYR A 183 5.45 4.06 -15.42
CA TYR A 183 5.38 5.47 -15.79
C TYR A 183 4.05 5.80 -16.50
N ASN A 184 3.64 4.98 -17.46
CA ASN A 184 2.40 5.16 -18.21
C ASN A 184 1.16 5.03 -17.31
N SER A 185 1.09 4.03 -16.43
CA SER A 185 -0.03 3.84 -15.50
C SER A 185 -0.13 5.01 -14.52
N MET A 186 0.97 5.41 -13.89
CA MET A 186 1.00 6.56 -12.98
C MET A 186 0.65 7.87 -13.69
N THR A 187 1.05 8.04 -14.95
CA THR A 187 0.72 9.24 -15.72
C THR A 187 -0.76 9.25 -16.12
N ASN A 188 -1.23 8.19 -16.77
CA ASN A 188 -2.53 8.17 -17.42
C ASN A 188 -3.67 7.83 -16.45
N LYS A 189 -3.46 6.87 -15.53
CA LYS A 189 -4.48 6.38 -14.59
C LYS A 189 -4.51 7.16 -13.29
N PHE A 190 -3.43 7.88 -12.94
CA PHE A 190 -3.35 8.72 -11.74
C PHE A 190 -3.28 10.22 -12.06
N LEU A 191 -2.19 10.75 -12.63
CA LEU A 191 -2.04 12.21 -12.82
C LEU A 191 -3.10 12.82 -13.75
N LYS A 192 -3.39 12.14 -14.86
CA LYS A 192 -4.38 12.57 -15.87
C LYS A 192 -5.76 11.97 -15.62
N SER A 193 -5.97 11.29 -14.49
CA SER A 193 -7.23 10.63 -14.17
C SER A 193 -8.39 11.62 -14.12
N ARG A 194 -9.49 11.28 -14.80
CA ARG A 194 -10.74 12.07 -14.73
C ARG A 194 -11.26 12.24 -13.31
N HIS A 195 -11.00 11.26 -12.42
CA HIS A 195 -11.43 11.28 -11.03
C HIS A 195 -10.70 12.36 -10.22
N LEU A 196 -9.49 12.76 -10.65
CA LEU A 196 -8.65 13.73 -9.96
C LEU A 196 -8.55 15.08 -10.68
N ARG A 197 -9.43 15.36 -11.65
CA ARG A 197 -9.37 16.58 -12.49
C ARG A 197 -9.38 17.90 -11.70
N ASN A 198 -10.04 17.92 -10.54
CA ASN A 198 -10.16 19.10 -9.68
C ASN A 198 -9.11 19.16 -8.57
N ILE A 199 -8.19 18.19 -8.54
CA ILE A 199 -7.14 18.11 -7.53
C ILE A 199 -5.88 18.79 -8.06
N LYS A 200 -5.47 19.88 -7.38
CA LYS A 200 -4.27 20.65 -7.74
C LYS A 200 -2.99 19.86 -7.56
N GLN A 201 -2.82 19.23 -6.38
CA GLN A 201 -1.65 18.42 -6.06
C GLN A 201 -2.05 16.95 -5.90
N LYS A 202 -1.70 16.13 -6.88
CA LYS A 202 -2.03 14.69 -6.89
C LYS A 202 -0.88 13.93 -6.26
N LEU A 203 -1.01 13.60 -4.97
CA LEU A 203 0.03 12.92 -4.19
C LEU A 203 -0.19 11.42 -4.15
N GLY A 204 0.69 10.65 -4.80
CA GLY A 204 0.65 9.19 -4.83
C GLY A 204 2.00 8.59 -5.17
N GLY A 205 2.23 7.38 -4.67
CA GLY A 205 3.40 6.57 -4.99
C GLY A 205 3.05 5.09 -4.96
N ALA A 206 3.87 4.29 -5.63
CA ALA A 206 3.73 2.85 -5.75
C ALA A 206 5.10 2.18 -5.70
N LEU A 207 5.21 1.13 -4.89
CA LEU A 207 6.28 0.15 -4.92
C LEU A 207 5.76 -1.06 -5.70
N VAL A 208 6.54 -1.54 -6.66
CA VAL A 208 6.09 -2.57 -7.61
C VAL A 208 7.16 -3.64 -7.77
N LEU A 209 6.74 -4.89 -7.80
CA LEU A 209 7.57 -6.04 -8.13
C LEU A 209 6.93 -6.72 -9.33
N HIS A 210 7.71 -6.93 -10.38
CA HIS A 210 7.32 -7.64 -11.59
C HIS A 210 8.32 -8.76 -11.82
N VAL A 211 7.88 -10.00 -12.03
CA VAL A 211 8.75 -11.14 -12.35
C VAL A 211 8.16 -11.89 -13.52
N THR A 212 8.98 -12.32 -14.47
CA THR A 212 8.57 -13.14 -15.64
C THR A 212 8.69 -14.63 -15.34
N THR A 213 8.10 -15.48 -16.19
CA THR A 213 8.15 -16.94 -16.05
C THR A 213 9.57 -17.49 -16.12
N GLU A 214 10.48 -16.76 -16.76
CA GLU A 214 11.91 -17.10 -16.87
C GLU A 214 12.70 -16.75 -15.60
N GLY A 215 12.06 -16.08 -14.63
CA GLY A 215 12.67 -15.66 -13.39
C GLY A 215 13.32 -14.29 -13.44
N ASP A 216 13.17 -13.54 -14.53
CA ASP A 216 13.65 -12.16 -14.64
C ASP A 216 12.73 -11.21 -13.87
N GLY A 217 13.33 -10.50 -12.91
CA GLY A 217 12.62 -9.64 -11.97
C GLY A 217 13.00 -8.17 -12.07
N ALA A 218 12.03 -7.31 -11.80
CA ALA A 218 12.21 -5.87 -11.63
C ALA A 218 11.52 -5.40 -10.35
N LEU A 219 12.29 -4.74 -9.49
CA LEU A 219 11.76 -3.95 -8.38
C LEU A 219 11.72 -2.49 -8.82
N LEU A 220 10.54 -1.89 -8.82
CA LEU A 220 10.30 -0.55 -9.30
C LEU A 220 9.63 0.30 -8.22
N TRP A 221 9.84 1.61 -8.30
CA TRP A 221 9.09 2.59 -7.51
C TRP A 221 8.74 3.77 -8.39
N GLY A 222 7.52 4.30 -8.24
CA GLY A 222 7.04 5.48 -8.96
C GLY A 222 6.30 6.40 -8.01
N HIS A 223 6.54 7.71 -8.06
CA HIS A 223 5.86 8.66 -7.18
C HIS A 223 5.72 10.07 -7.79
N SER A 224 4.69 10.77 -7.35
CA SER A 224 4.44 12.20 -7.60
C SER A 224 4.64 13.08 -6.35
N THR A 225 4.97 12.47 -5.22
CA THR A 225 5.33 13.16 -3.97
C THR A 225 6.76 13.70 -4.05
N GLU A 226 7.08 14.71 -3.24
CA GLU A 226 8.44 15.27 -3.14
C GLU A 226 9.50 14.18 -2.98
N THR A 227 9.27 13.25 -2.06
CA THR A 227 10.13 12.10 -1.84
C THR A 227 9.35 10.80 -1.63
N MET A 228 10.01 9.67 -1.83
CA MET A 228 9.56 8.33 -1.47
C MET A 228 10.76 7.52 -0.95
N SER A 229 10.69 7.05 0.29
CA SER A 229 11.73 6.18 0.86
C SER A 229 11.49 4.74 0.44
N VAL A 230 12.54 4.06 -0.03
CA VAL A 230 12.49 2.67 -0.49
C VAL A 230 13.64 1.89 0.13
N GLY A 231 13.34 0.71 0.66
CA GLY A 231 14.32 -0.27 1.12
C GLY A 231 14.07 -1.61 0.46
N TYR A 232 15.14 -2.33 0.12
CA TYR A 232 15.04 -3.64 -0.52
C TYR A 232 16.26 -4.50 -0.24
N MET A 233 16.08 -5.81 -0.35
CA MET A 233 17.11 -6.82 -0.09
C MET A 233 16.75 -8.10 -0.83
N LYS A 234 17.77 -8.76 -1.40
CA LYS A 234 17.67 -10.14 -1.88
C LYS A 234 18.16 -11.11 -0.80
N THR A 235 17.75 -12.36 -0.87
CA THR A 235 18.25 -13.43 0.00
C THR A 235 19.76 -13.63 -0.10
N THR A 236 20.36 -13.30 -1.25
CA THR A 236 21.81 -13.37 -1.50
C THR A 236 22.58 -12.15 -1.01
N ASP A 237 21.90 -11.06 -0.62
CA ASP A 237 22.57 -9.84 -0.18
C ASP A 237 23.01 -9.96 1.28
N ILE A 238 24.20 -9.46 1.61
CA ILE A 238 24.71 -9.45 3.00
C ILE A 238 24.01 -8.39 3.86
N LYS A 239 23.55 -7.29 3.22
CA LYS A 239 22.91 -6.16 3.89
C LYS A 239 21.79 -5.56 3.03
N PRO A 240 20.73 -5.01 3.64
CA PRO A 240 19.69 -4.32 2.89
C PRO A 240 20.22 -3.02 2.27
N LYS A 241 19.60 -2.61 1.17
CA LYS A 241 19.82 -1.32 0.52
C LYS A 241 18.65 -0.40 0.84
N ALA A 242 18.93 0.88 1.02
CA ALA A 242 17.91 1.90 1.25
C ALA A 242 18.26 3.16 0.46
N LEU A 243 17.23 3.83 -0.07
CA LEU A 243 17.36 5.08 -0.80
C LEU A 243 16.14 5.97 -0.56
N ILE A 244 16.33 7.26 -0.78
CA ILE A 244 15.26 8.25 -0.83
C ILE A 244 15.16 8.68 -2.29
N SER A 245 14.10 8.25 -2.97
CA SER A 245 13.77 8.71 -4.31
C SER A 245 13.19 10.12 -4.19
N GLN A 246 13.78 11.08 -4.90
CA GLN A 246 13.39 12.49 -4.84
C GLN A 246 12.92 12.95 -6.22
N LEU A 247 11.87 13.77 -6.26
CA LEU A 247 11.55 14.52 -7.47
C LEU A 247 12.67 15.53 -7.77
N PRO A 248 13.02 15.76 -9.05
CA PRO A 248 13.92 16.85 -9.43
C PRO A 248 13.43 18.19 -8.86
N ASN A 249 14.36 19.04 -8.42
CA ASN A 249 14.04 20.30 -7.74
C ASN A 249 13.23 21.29 -8.60
N GLU A 250 13.35 21.21 -9.92
CA GLU A 250 12.62 22.08 -10.85
C GLU A 250 11.17 21.62 -11.08
N ILE A 251 10.79 20.45 -10.59
CA ILE A 251 9.49 19.83 -10.83
C ILE A 251 8.54 20.06 -9.66
N ALA A 252 7.39 20.67 -9.92
CA ALA A 252 6.35 20.86 -8.92
C ALA A 252 5.77 19.53 -8.42
N VAL A 253 5.62 19.38 -7.11
CA VAL A 253 5.02 18.21 -6.48
C VAL A 253 3.60 17.96 -7.00
N GLY A 254 3.30 16.72 -7.35
CA GLY A 254 2.00 16.32 -7.89
C GLY A 254 1.76 16.66 -9.37
N SER A 255 2.76 17.21 -10.07
CA SER A 255 2.66 17.56 -11.50
C SER A 255 3.31 16.54 -12.45
N ASN A 256 4.27 15.75 -11.96
CA ASN A 256 5.02 14.75 -12.74
C ASN A 256 5.22 13.47 -11.92
N ILE A 257 5.63 12.41 -12.60
CA ILE A 257 6.00 11.12 -12.01
C ILE A 257 7.51 10.93 -12.12
N ASN A 258 8.15 10.67 -10.99
CA ASN A 258 9.50 10.10 -10.96
C ASN A 258 9.39 8.58 -10.87
N VAL A 259 10.15 7.84 -11.69
CA VAL A 259 10.22 6.38 -11.66
C VAL A 259 11.67 5.95 -11.53
N GLY A 260 11.93 4.97 -10.66
CA GLY A 260 13.20 4.29 -10.54
C GLY A 260 12.99 2.78 -10.39
N GLY A 261 14.09 2.03 -10.47
CA GLY A 261 14.02 0.59 -10.30
C GLY A 261 15.38 -0.09 -10.34
N THR A 262 15.37 -1.38 -10.04
CA THR A 262 16.52 -2.27 -10.14
C THR A 262 16.06 -3.65 -10.58
N ASN A 263 16.87 -4.30 -11.42
CA ASN A 263 16.59 -5.65 -11.90
C ASN A 263 17.21 -6.67 -10.95
N PHE A 264 16.61 -7.86 -10.92
CA PHE A 264 17.10 -9.04 -10.22
C PHE A 264 16.68 -10.28 -10.99
N SER A 265 17.17 -11.44 -10.57
CA SER A 265 16.68 -12.73 -11.06
C SER A 265 16.38 -13.61 -9.86
N ILE A 266 15.30 -14.39 -9.92
CA ILE A 266 15.04 -15.47 -8.97
C ILE A 266 15.76 -16.72 -9.49
N SER A 267 16.57 -17.35 -8.64
CA SER A 267 17.26 -18.59 -9.00
C SER A 267 16.25 -19.72 -8.98
N SER A 268 16.12 -20.45 -10.08
CA SER A 268 15.47 -21.78 -10.10
C SER A 268 16.31 -22.81 -9.35
#